data_AF-A0A1H8MRX8-F1
#
_entry.id   AF-A0A1H8MRX8-F1
#
_cell.length_a   1.000
_cell.length_b   1.000
_cell.length_c   1.000
_cell.angle_alpha   90.00
_cell.angle_beta   90.00
_cell.angle_gamma   90.00
#
_symmetry.space_group_name_H-M   'P 1'
#
loop_
_entity.id
_entity.type
_entity.pdbx_description
1 polymer ?
#
loop_
_entity_poly.entity_id
_entity_poly.type
_entity_poly.pdbx_seq_one_letter_code
_entity_poly.pdbx_strand_id
1 'polypeptide(L)'
;MTSRGPYRRHSTPFKLQLCQDIRAGIIGRRDAQRSHNISANLIQLWLTQFDRGELTGEEAEASVIAEYEARIAALERKVGQLTMELDLAKKHLGCRPPTPAGHPS
;
A
#
# COMPACT_ATOMS: atom_id res chain seq x y z
N MET A 1 -15.94 -4.98 -22.53
CA MET A 1 -15.51 -5.74 -21.34
C MET A 1 -15.58 -4.80 -20.15
N THR A 2 -16.59 -4.93 -19.30
CA THR A 2 -16.81 -4.03 -18.16
C THR A 2 -15.65 -4.21 -17.20
N SER A 3 -14.84 -3.16 -17.02
CA SER A 3 -13.81 -3.09 -15.98
C SER A 3 -14.51 -3.36 -14.65
N ARG A 4 -14.24 -4.54 -14.06
CA ARG A 4 -14.72 -4.89 -12.72
C ARG A 4 -14.27 -3.76 -11.81
N GLY A 5 -15.24 -3.07 -11.20
CA GLY A 5 -14.96 -1.97 -10.26
C GLY A 5 -14.00 -2.40 -9.17
N PRO A 6 -13.32 -1.45 -8.49
CA PRO A 6 -12.28 -1.74 -7.53
C PRO A 6 -12.75 -2.79 -6.52
N TYR A 7 -12.07 -3.93 -6.49
CA TYR A 7 -12.39 -5.04 -5.59
C TYR A 7 -12.26 -4.53 -4.15
N ARG A 8 -13.32 -4.66 -3.33
CA ARG A 8 -13.22 -4.36 -1.91
C ARG A 8 -12.24 -5.34 -1.27
N ARG A 9 -11.09 -4.84 -0.83
CA ARG A 9 -10.06 -5.62 -0.14
C ARG A 9 -10.25 -5.47 1.36
N HIS A 10 -10.26 -6.59 2.07
CA HIS A 10 -10.31 -6.66 3.52
C HIS A 10 -8.95 -7.13 4.04
N SER A 11 -8.45 -6.49 5.11
CA SER A 11 -7.18 -6.86 5.72
C SER A 11 -7.27 -8.24 6.38
N THR A 12 -6.15 -8.98 6.37
CA THR A 12 -6.03 -10.28 7.04
C THR A 12 -6.48 -10.26 8.51
N PRO A 13 -6.04 -9.30 9.37
CA PRO A 13 -6.52 -9.25 10.77
C PRO A 13 -8.04 -9.05 10.87
N PHE A 14 -8.64 -8.26 9.96
CA PHE A 14 -10.09 -8.10 9.93
C PHE A 14 -10.81 -9.41 9.58
N LYS A 15 -10.31 -10.15 8.57
CA LYS A 15 -10.89 -11.45 8.20
C LYS A 15 -10.81 -12.45 9.34
N LEU A 16 -9.66 -12.50 10.04
CA LEU A 16 -9.43 -13.38 11.20
C LEU A 16 -10.39 -13.05 12.33
N GLN A 17 -10.49 -11.78 12.73
CA GLN A 17 -11.40 -11.35 13.79
C GLN A 17 -12.86 -11.67 13.43
N LEU A 18 -13.28 -11.38 12.19
CA LEU A 18 -14.63 -11.64 11.76
C LEU A 18 -14.96 -13.14 11.78
N CYS A 19 -14.05 -14.01 11.33
CA CYS A 19 -14.23 -15.45 11.40
C CYS A 19 -14.30 -15.96 12.85
N GLN A 20 -13.45 -15.43 13.74
CA GLN A 20 -13.48 -15.75 15.17
C GLN A 20 -14.81 -15.33 15.79
N ASP A 21 -15.27 -14.10 15.57
CA ASP A 21 -16.53 -13.59 16.13
C ASP A 21 -17.74 -14.39 15.66
N ILE A 22 -17.74 -14.81 14.38
CA ILE A 22 -18.80 -15.66 13.82
C ILE A 22 -18.77 -17.06 14.46
N ARG A 23 -17.59 -17.64 14.67
CA ARG A 23 -17.43 -18.98 15.27
C ARG A 23 -17.72 -18.97 16.78
N ALA A 24 -17.38 -17.89 17.46
CA ALA A 24 -17.70 -17.65 18.86
C ALA A 24 -19.18 -17.29 19.08
N GLY A 25 -19.93 -17.00 18.01
CA GLY A 25 -21.34 -16.62 18.08
C GLY A 25 -21.58 -15.17 18.54
N ILE A 26 -20.54 -14.34 18.57
CA ILE A 26 -20.62 -12.91 18.92
C ILE A 26 -21.38 -12.14 17.84
N ILE A 27 -21.15 -12.48 16.56
CA ILE A 27 -21.86 -11.90 15.42
C ILE A 27 -22.44 -13.00 14.52
N GLY A 28 -23.71 -12.84 14.15
CA GLY A 28 -24.35 -13.72 13.18
C GLY A 28 -23.84 -13.47 11.76
N ARG A 29 -23.79 -14.50 10.91
CA ARG A 29 -23.40 -14.35 9.49
C ARG A 29 -24.22 -13.25 8.78
N ARG A 30 -25.53 -13.20 9.03
CA ARG A 30 -26.43 -12.18 8.44
C ARG A 30 -26.12 -10.76 8.93
N ASP A 31 -25.63 -10.61 10.14
CA ASP A 31 -25.25 -9.31 10.71
C ASP A 31 -23.89 -8.87 10.16
N ALA A 32 -22.93 -9.80 10.06
CA ALA A 32 -21.66 -9.55 9.39
C ALA A 32 -21.85 -9.07 7.93
N GLN A 33 -22.81 -9.68 7.21
CA GLN A 33 -23.16 -9.25 5.86
C GLN A 33 -23.65 -7.80 5.81
N ARG A 34 -24.54 -7.41 6.73
CA ARG A 34 -25.13 -6.07 6.77
C ARG A 34 -24.16 -5.01 7.28
N SER A 35 -23.50 -5.27 8.41
CA SER A 35 -22.61 -4.32 9.07
C SER A 35 -21.34 -4.03 8.27
N HIS A 36 -20.79 -5.04 7.59
CA HIS A 36 -19.54 -4.90 6.83
C HIS A 36 -19.75 -4.88 5.30
N ASN A 37 -21.00 -4.97 4.83
CA ASN A 37 -21.36 -5.08 3.42
C ASN A 37 -20.60 -6.20 2.70
N ILE A 38 -20.57 -7.38 3.32
CA ILE A 38 -19.84 -8.56 2.84
C ILE A 38 -20.84 -9.57 2.29
N SER A 39 -20.50 -10.21 1.17
CA SER A 39 -21.36 -11.25 0.60
C SER A 39 -21.32 -12.55 1.40
N ALA A 40 -22.42 -13.32 1.39
CA ALA A 40 -22.47 -14.63 2.03
C ALA A 40 -21.38 -15.56 1.51
N ASN A 41 -21.13 -15.56 0.19
CA ASN A 41 -20.07 -16.36 -0.43
C ASN A 41 -18.69 -16.02 0.12
N LEU A 42 -18.40 -14.73 0.33
CA LEU A 42 -17.09 -14.31 0.84
C LEU A 42 -16.91 -14.73 2.31
N ILE A 43 -17.95 -14.63 3.13
CA ILE A 43 -17.95 -15.13 4.51
C ILE A 43 -17.75 -16.65 4.53
N GLN A 44 -18.43 -17.41 3.67
CA GLN A 44 -18.26 -18.86 3.59
C GLN A 44 -16.83 -19.25 3.19
N LEU A 45 -16.26 -18.55 2.20
CA LEU A 45 -14.88 -18.77 1.78
C LEU A 45 -13.91 -18.53 2.93
N TRP A 46 -14.02 -17.39 3.63
CA TRP A 46 -13.14 -17.07 4.75
C TRP A 46 -13.32 -18.02 5.93
N LEU A 47 -14.54 -18.46 6.22
CA LEU A 47 -14.76 -19.46 7.26
C LEU A 47 -14.15 -20.81 6.90
N THR A 48 -14.20 -21.20 5.63
CA THR A 48 -13.59 -22.45 5.15
C THR A 48 -12.07 -22.39 5.23
N GLN A 49 -11.46 -21.27 4.81
CA GLN A 49 -10.02 -21.05 4.95
C GLN A 49 -9.59 -20.96 6.42
N PHE A 50 -10.39 -20.31 7.26
CA PHE A 50 -10.15 -20.19 8.70
C PHE A 50 -10.15 -21.56 9.38
N ASP A 51 -11.14 -22.41 9.09
CA ASP A 51 -11.23 -23.76 9.67
C ASP A 51 -10.04 -24.65 9.26
N ARG A 52 -9.43 -24.39 8.10
CA ARG A 52 -8.24 -25.10 7.61
C ARG A 52 -6.92 -24.52 8.10
N GLY A 53 -6.95 -23.35 8.76
CA GLY A 53 -5.73 -22.60 9.09
C GLY A 53 -5.06 -21.94 7.88
N GLU A 54 -5.74 -21.88 6.73
CA GLU A 54 -5.27 -21.30 5.46
C GLU A 54 -5.59 -19.81 5.34
N LEU A 55 -6.27 -19.22 6.33
CA LEU A 55 -6.52 -17.77 6.39
C LEU A 55 -5.26 -17.00 6.83
N THR A 56 -4.10 -17.40 6.32
CA THR A 56 -2.80 -16.74 6.52
C THR A 56 -2.60 -15.68 5.41
N GLY A 57 -1.81 -14.64 5.70
CA GLY A 57 -1.71 -13.43 4.89
C GLY A 57 -1.23 -13.61 3.43
N GLU A 58 -0.83 -14.80 3.03
CA GLU A 58 0.00 -15.04 1.84
C GLU A 58 -0.71 -14.75 0.52
N GLU A 59 -2.01 -15.02 0.39
CA GLU A 59 -2.74 -14.75 -0.87
C GLU A 59 -3.11 -13.26 -1.04
N ALA A 60 -3.17 -12.49 0.04
CA ALA A 60 -3.35 -11.05 -0.02
C ALA A 60 -2.02 -10.31 -0.26
N GLU A 61 -0.90 -10.93 0.11
CA GLU A 61 0.44 -10.33 0.02
C GLU A 61 0.94 -10.24 -1.42
N ALA A 62 0.79 -11.26 -2.26
CA ALA A 62 1.40 -11.26 -3.60
C ALA A 62 0.95 -10.06 -4.48
N SER A 63 -0.34 -9.69 -4.47
CA SER A 63 -0.82 -8.52 -5.22
C SER A 63 -0.47 -7.19 -4.55
N VAL A 64 -0.36 -7.17 -3.22
CA VAL A 64 -0.06 -5.97 -2.45
C VAL A 64 1.44 -5.65 -2.53
N ILE A 65 2.29 -6.68 -2.57
CA ILE A 65 3.73 -6.58 -2.79
C ILE A 65 4.00 -5.96 -4.16
N ALA A 66 3.36 -6.43 -5.24
CA ALA A 66 3.56 -5.85 -6.57
C ALA A 66 3.16 -4.36 -6.66
N GLU A 67 2.10 -3.96 -5.95
CA GLU A 67 1.68 -2.55 -5.88
C GLU A 67 2.67 -1.69 -5.06
N TYR A 68 3.20 -2.24 -3.96
CA TYR A 68 4.24 -1.58 -3.17
C TYR A 68 5.57 -1.47 -3.93
N GLU A 69 5.99 -2.53 -4.63
CA GLU A 69 7.19 -2.53 -5.48
C GLU A 69 7.10 -1.46 -6.57
N ALA A 70 5.94 -1.34 -7.24
CA ALA A 70 5.72 -0.31 -8.24
C ALA A 70 5.82 1.10 -7.64
N ARG A 71 5.33 1.29 -6.41
CA ARG A 71 5.38 2.56 -5.69
C ARG A 71 6.80 2.90 -5.21
N ILE A 72 7.56 1.89 -4.76
CA ILE A 72 8.98 2.02 -4.40
C ILE A 72 9.77 2.46 -5.64
N ALA A 73 9.62 1.76 -6.77
CA ALA A 73 10.32 2.11 -8.01
C ALA A 73 9.95 3.51 -8.55
N ALA A 74 8.72 3.96 -8.32
CA ALA A 74 8.31 5.33 -8.67
C ALA A 74 8.96 6.38 -7.75
N LEU A 75 9.10 6.08 -6.46
CA LEU A 75 9.76 6.96 -5.50
C LEU A 75 11.27 7.02 -5.72
N GLU A 76 11.92 5.88 -5.97
CA GLU A 76 13.35 5.81 -6.27
C GLU A 76 13.73 6.65 -7.51
N ARG A 77 12.92 6.58 -8.57
CA ARG A 77 13.11 7.43 -9.76
C ARG A 77 13.02 8.92 -9.44
N LYS A 78 12.04 9.32 -8.61
CA LYS A 78 11.90 10.73 -8.19
C LYS A 78 13.08 11.18 -7.33
N VAL A 79 13.58 10.33 -6.43
CA VAL A 79 14.77 10.64 -5.62
C VAL A 79 15.99 10.85 -6.52
N GLY A 80 16.18 10.01 -7.54
CA GLY A 80 17.25 10.19 -8.53
C GLY A 80 17.14 11.52 -9.29
N GLN A 81 15.95 11.88 -9.76
CA GLN A 81 15.71 13.17 -10.44
C GLN A 81 16.00 14.37 -9.54
N LEU A 82 15.47 14.36 -8.31
CA LEU A 82 15.70 15.42 -7.33
C LEU A 82 17.17 15.57 -6.97
N THR A 83 17.93 14.47 -6.92
CA THR A 83 19.37 14.49 -6.65
C THR A 83 20.12 15.19 -7.78
N MET A 84 19.79 14.88 -9.03
CA MET A 84 20.39 15.53 -10.21
C MET A 84 20.05 17.02 -10.27
N GLU A 85 18.80 17.39 -9.99
CA GLU A 85 18.38 18.79 -9.92
C GLU A 85 19.12 19.57 -8.83
N LEU A 86 19.33 18.94 -7.66
CA LEU A 86 20.05 19.52 -6.54
C LEU A 86 21.54 19.70 -6.84
N ASP A 87 22.17 18.75 -7.54
CA ASP A 87 23.56 18.87 -8.01
C ASP A 87 23.71 19.97 -9.07
N LEU A 88 22.74 20.11 -9.96
CA LEU A 88 22.71 21.19 -10.95
C LEU A 88 22.58 22.56 -10.26
N ALA A 89 21.63 22.70 -9.33
CA ALA A 89 21.43 23.93 -8.56
C ALA A 89 22.68 24.33 -7.76
N LYS A 90 23.35 23.36 -7.13
CA LYS A 90 24.63 23.59 -6.45
C LYS A 90 25.73 24.04 -7.40
N LYS A 91 25.81 23.48 -8.61
CA LYS A 91 26.79 23.92 -9.63
C LYS A 91 26.53 25.34 -10.11
N HIS A 92 25.26 25.72 -10.28
CA HIS A 92 24.89 27.10 -10.64
C HIS A 92 25.16 28.10 -9.51
N LEU A 93 24.90 27.72 -8.25
CA LEU A 93 25.22 28.54 -7.08
C LEU A 93 26.72 28.59 -6.75
N GLY A 94 27.46 27.53 -7.10
CA GLY A 94 28.92 27.44 -6.95
C GLY A 94 29.73 28.20 -8.02
N CYS A 95 29.06 28.80 -9.01
CA CYS A 95 29.69 29.60 -10.07
C CYS A 95 29.52 31.11 -9.84
N ARG A 96 29.65 31.58 -8.59
CA ARG A 96 29.89 33.00 -8.33
C ARG A 96 31.41 33.23 -8.34
N PRO A 97 31.99 33.84 -9.39
CA PRO A 97 33.40 34.16 -9.39
C PRO A 97 33.69 35.12 -8.21
N PRO A 98 34.81 34.95 -7.48
CA PRO A 98 35.25 35.99 -6.56
C PRO A 98 35.49 37.25 -7.41
N THR A 99 34.72 38.30 -7.14
CA THR A 99 35.00 39.65 -7.66
C THR A 99 36.47 39.95 -7.42
N PRO A 100 37.27 40.27 -8.46
CA PRO A 100 38.65 40.66 -8.23
C PRO A 100 38.63 41.94 -7.41
N ALA A 101 39.06 41.83 -6.15
CA ALA A 101 39.28 42.98 -5.30
C ALA A 101 40.35 43.83 -5.99
N GLY A 102 39.94 44.97 -6.54
CA GLY A 102 40.85 45.94 -7.11
C GLY A 102 41.88 46.35 -6.06
N HIS A 103 43.15 46.31 -6.44
CA HIS A 103 44.15 47.15 -5.82
C HIS A 103 43.78 48.62 -6.03
N PRO A 104 43.93 49.45 -5.00
CA PRO A 104 44.50 50.77 -5.25
C PRO A 104 45.65 51.11 -4.30
N SER A 105 46.71 51.61 -4.94
CA SER A 105 47.70 52.63 -4.54
C SER A 105 48.29 52.62 -3.13
#